data_AF-A0A7K9DYU0-F1
#
_entry.id   AF-A0A7K9DYU0-F1
#
_cell.length_a   1.000
_cell.length_b   1.000
_cell.length_c   1.000
_cell.angle_alpha   90.00
_cell.angle_beta   90.00
_cell.angle_gamma   90.00
#
_symmetry.space_group_name_H-M   'P 1'
#
loop_
_entity.id
_entity.type
_entity.pdbx_description
1 polymer ?
#
loop_
_entity_poly.entity_id
_entity_poly.type
_entity_poly.pdbx_seq_one_letter_code
_entity_poly.pdbx_strand_id
1 'polypeptide(L)'
;QVLLQVLIILTGNYNFFNLLTIVLTFSLLDEEHVGRWLGRPRRKQAGAPPCSAAAWPPGPRSFLAALLELATYGLLLYWSVRFFSLEINWEKKLLDSKVAFTYHEFTTGLRTVTLPLVGLAFLSLCGEILAALYRCTCVRGCFWKLWATLQWVVFSAATVAMFAVSLVPFTYIDYESNGQLWPGIHRMFSAVERFQVVNSYGLFRRMTGVGGRPEVVLEGSYDGQSWTEIEFMYKPGNVSVAPPVVAPHQPRLDWQMWFAALGHHSSSPWFASFVHRLLQGKEDVIRLLQLDESRYPFSARPPTYIRAQLYKYWFASGAESSRGPAPWWRRQHVQEFFPTVSLGDPALETLLEQHGLK
;
A
#
# COMPACT_ATOMS: atom_id res chain seq x y z
N GLN A 1 -15.18 -5.97 -2.40
CA GLN A 1 -14.29 -5.01 -1.70
C GLN A 1 -14.28 -5.18 -0.20
N VAL A 2 -15.42 -5.20 0.52
CA VAL A 2 -15.43 -5.42 1.98
C VAL A 2 -14.58 -6.63 2.41
N LEU A 3 -14.76 -7.79 1.77
CA LEU A 3 -13.93 -8.97 2.04
C LEU A 3 -12.44 -8.72 1.82
N LEU A 4 -12.07 -8.00 0.75
CA LEU A 4 -10.67 -7.62 0.50
C LEU A 4 -10.15 -6.70 1.61
N GLN A 5 -10.92 -5.71 2.06
CA GLN A 5 -10.52 -4.85 3.17
C GLN A 5 -10.38 -5.63 4.49
N VAL A 6 -11.27 -6.59 4.74
CA VAL A 6 -11.17 -7.50 5.89
C VAL A 6 -9.95 -8.40 5.78
N LEU A 7 -9.68 -8.99 4.61
CA LEU A 7 -8.49 -9.79 4.37
C LEU A 7 -7.23 -8.94 4.50
N ILE A 8 -7.24 -7.68 4.03
CA ILE A 8 -6.16 -6.74 4.27
C ILE A 8 -6.03 -6.54 5.78
N ILE A 9 -7.07 -6.17 6.53
CA ILE A 9 -7.01 -6.04 8.01
C ILE A 9 -6.38 -7.29 8.65
N LEU A 10 -6.75 -8.49 8.19
CA LEU A 10 -6.26 -9.76 8.71
C LEU A 10 -4.82 -10.11 8.28
N THR A 11 -4.37 -9.65 7.12
CA THR A 11 -3.08 -10.03 6.49
C THR A 11 -2.05 -8.90 6.44
N GLY A 12 -2.45 -7.66 6.72
CA GLY A 12 -1.63 -6.46 6.65
C GLY A 12 -2.32 -5.24 7.24
N ASN A 13 -1.73 -4.61 8.26
CA ASN A 13 -2.38 -3.49 8.95
C ASN A 13 -2.55 -2.27 8.02
N TYR A 14 -3.81 -1.95 7.71
CA TYR A 14 -4.25 -0.59 7.41
C TYR A 14 -5.40 -0.27 8.37
N ASN A 15 -5.19 0.77 9.17
CA ASN A 15 -5.98 1.23 10.31
C ASN A 15 -7.37 1.79 9.88
N PHE A 16 -7.84 2.85 10.53
CA PHE A 16 -9.06 3.63 10.26
C PHE A 16 -9.43 3.80 8.77
N PHE A 17 -8.47 3.86 7.86
CA PHE A 17 -8.71 3.90 6.41
C PHE A 17 -9.50 2.69 5.89
N ASN A 18 -9.16 1.47 6.33
CA ASN A 18 -9.90 0.28 5.92
C ASN A 18 -11.31 0.30 6.51
N LEU A 19 -11.47 0.75 7.75
CA LEU A 19 -12.79 0.90 8.38
C LEU A 19 -13.64 1.92 7.63
N LEU A 20 -13.08 3.07 7.26
CA LEU A 20 -13.77 4.09 6.46
C LEU A 20 -14.16 3.54 5.08
N THR A 21 -13.26 2.81 4.43
CA THR A 21 -13.52 2.16 3.14
C THR A 21 -14.60 1.09 3.27
N ILE A 22 -14.59 0.31 4.35
CA ILE A 22 -15.63 -0.68 4.66
C ILE A 22 -16.96 0.04 4.86
N VAL A 23 -17.04 1.11 5.65
CA VAL A 23 -18.27 1.90 5.86
C VAL A 23 -18.81 2.44 4.54
N LEU A 24 -17.95 3.04 3.71
CA LEU A 24 -18.34 3.53 2.39
C LEU A 24 -18.81 2.39 1.47
N THR A 25 -18.14 1.25 1.48
CA THR A 25 -18.53 0.10 0.65
C THR A 25 -19.81 -0.58 1.14
N PHE A 26 -20.08 -0.56 2.45
CA PHE A 26 -21.38 -0.96 3.01
C PHE A 26 -22.50 -0.03 2.54
N SER A 27 -22.24 1.27 2.37
CA SER A 27 -23.25 2.20 1.82
C SER A 27 -23.62 1.92 0.36
N LEU A 28 -22.77 1.19 -0.37
CA LEU A 28 -22.97 0.78 -1.75
C LEU A 28 -23.57 -0.63 -1.89
N LEU A 29 -23.79 -1.34 -0.77
CA LEU A 29 -24.42 -2.65 -0.82
C LEU A 29 -25.92 -2.51 -1.07
N ASP A 30 -26.37 -3.08 -2.18
CA ASP A 30 -27.77 -3.13 -2.57
C ASP A 30 -28.60 -3.97 -1.56
N GLU A 31 -29.82 -3.53 -1.26
CA GLU A 31 -30.75 -4.20 -0.34
C GLU A 31 -31.05 -5.64 -0.78
N GLU A 32 -31.00 -5.94 -2.08
CA GLU A 32 -31.22 -7.30 -2.60
C GLU A 32 -30.13 -8.30 -2.19
N HIS A 33 -28.90 -7.84 -1.96
CA HIS A 33 -27.77 -8.69 -1.54
C HIS A 33 -27.72 -8.85 -0.02
N VAL A 34 -27.96 -7.75 0.70
CA VAL A 34 -27.99 -7.73 2.18
C VAL A 34 -29.22 -8.48 2.72
N GLY A 35 -30.37 -8.37 2.05
CA GLY A 35 -31.60 -9.08 2.42
C GLY A 35 -31.46 -10.60 2.32
N ARG A 36 -30.73 -11.11 1.31
CA ARG A 36 -30.42 -12.55 1.18
C ARG A 36 -29.54 -13.06 2.32
N TRP A 37 -28.56 -12.27 2.77
CA TRP A 37 -27.64 -12.65 3.83
C TRP A 37 -28.27 -12.58 5.23
N LEU A 38 -29.19 -11.63 5.43
CA LEU A 38 -29.98 -11.48 6.67
C LEU A 38 -31.26 -12.35 6.70
N GLY A 39 -31.44 -13.25 5.73
CA GLY A 39 -32.61 -14.13 5.66
C GLY A 39 -33.95 -13.39 5.48
N ARG A 40 -33.93 -12.13 5.04
CA ARG A 40 -35.16 -11.35 4.81
C ARG A 40 -35.79 -11.79 3.49
N PRO A 41 -37.07 -12.22 3.49
CA PRO A 41 -37.76 -12.58 2.27
C PRO A 41 -37.86 -11.36 1.35
N ARG A 42 -37.65 -11.57 0.05
CA ARG A 42 -37.70 -10.54 -0.99
C ARG A 42 -39.02 -9.77 -0.89
N ARG A 43 -38.96 -8.49 -0.52
CA ARG A 43 -40.14 -7.61 -0.52
C ARG A 43 -40.58 -7.48 -1.98
N LYS A 44 -41.66 -8.17 -2.36
CA LYS A 44 -42.28 -8.03 -3.68
C LYS A 44 -42.60 -6.54 -3.88
N GLN A 45 -41.86 -5.85 -4.73
CA GLN A 45 -42.28 -4.53 -5.21
C GLN A 45 -43.63 -4.73 -5.91
N ALA A 46 -44.69 -4.21 -5.29
CA ALA A 46 -46.02 -4.17 -5.87
C ALA A 46 -45.97 -3.24 -7.10
N GLY A 47 -45.84 -3.81 -8.30
CA GLY A 47 -45.85 -3.07 -9.55
C GLY A 47 -44.96 -3.62 -10.68
N ALA A 48 -44.03 -4.53 -10.40
CA ALA A 48 -43.25 -5.19 -11.46
C ALA A 48 -43.99 -6.45 -11.99
N PRO A 49 -43.98 -6.71 -13.31
CA PRO A 49 -44.62 -7.90 -13.88
C PRO A 49 -44.02 -9.19 -13.25
N PRO A 50 -44.78 -10.29 -13.17
CA PRO A 50 -44.43 -11.46 -12.36
C PRO A 50 -43.31 -12.27 -13.02
N CYS A 51 -42.08 -11.80 -12.93
CA CYS A 51 -40.89 -12.51 -13.38
C CYS A 51 -39.77 -12.35 -12.34
N SER A 52 -39.90 -12.98 -11.16
CA SER A 52 -38.75 -13.48 -10.36
C SER A 52 -39.12 -13.85 -8.91
N ALA A 53 -40.03 -14.80 -8.72
CA ALA A 53 -40.30 -15.37 -7.38
C ALA A 53 -40.60 -16.87 -7.42
N ALA A 54 -39.93 -17.59 -8.32
CA ALA A 54 -39.72 -19.02 -8.22
C ALA A 54 -38.22 -19.24 -8.40
N ALA A 55 -37.61 -20.06 -7.55
CA ALA A 55 -36.30 -20.63 -7.81
C ALA A 55 -36.44 -21.49 -9.07
N TRP A 56 -36.24 -20.88 -10.24
CA TRP A 56 -36.13 -21.60 -11.49
C TRP A 56 -34.83 -22.43 -11.42
N PRO A 57 -34.78 -23.63 -12.01
CA PRO A 57 -33.52 -24.34 -12.19
C PRO A 57 -32.52 -23.38 -12.85
N PRO A 58 -31.21 -23.48 -12.58
CA PRO A 58 -30.24 -22.50 -13.08
C PRO A 58 -30.37 -22.43 -14.60
N GLY A 59 -30.95 -21.33 -15.09
CA GLY A 59 -31.07 -21.11 -16.53
C GLY A 59 -29.67 -21.08 -17.15
N PRO A 60 -29.57 -21.20 -18.49
CA PRO A 60 -28.27 -21.21 -19.17
C PRO A 60 -27.37 -20.04 -18.77
N ARG A 61 -27.96 -18.87 -18.46
CA ARG A 61 -27.23 -17.69 -17.96
C ARG A 61 -26.58 -17.88 -16.59
N SER A 62 -27.27 -18.54 -15.65
CA SER A 62 -26.72 -18.80 -14.31
C SER A 62 -25.61 -19.84 -14.36
N PHE A 63 -25.75 -20.85 -15.22
CA PHE A 63 -24.71 -21.83 -15.47
C PHE A 63 -23.47 -21.20 -16.12
N LEU A 64 -23.67 -20.35 -17.14
CA LEU A 64 -22.58 -19.60 -17.79
C LEU A 64 -21.87 -18.66 -16.80
N ALA A 65 -22.60 -17.99 -15.91
CA ALA A 65 -22.02 -17.14 -14.88
C ALA A 65 -21.14 -17.94 -13.90
N ALA A 66 -21.63 -19.09 -13.42
CA ALA A 66 -20.86 -19.98 -12.54
C ALA A 66 -19.62 -20.54 -13.26
N LEU A 67 -19.75 -20.92 -14.53
CA LEU A 67 -18.61 -21.39 -15.34
C LEU A 67 -17.56 -20.29 -15.52
N LEU A 68 -17.99 -19.05 -15.78
CA LEU A 68 -17.09 -17.90 -15.90
C LEU A 68 -16.36 -17.61 -14.59
N GLU A 69 -17.07 -17.69 -13.46
CA GLU A 69 -16.49 -17.52 -12.13
C GLU A 69 -15.43 -18.60 -11.84
N LEU A 70 -15.76 -19.87 -12.06
CA LEU A 70 -14.82 -20.98 -11.91
C LEU A 70 -13.61 -20.85 -12.85
N ALA A 71 -13.83 -20.45 -14.10
CA ALA A 71 -12.76 -20.20 -15.05
C ALA A 71 -11.85 -19.05 -14.60
N THR A 72 -12.42 -17.99 -14.01
CA THR A 72 -11.65 -16.86 -13.48
C THR A 72 -10.74 -17.31 -12.34
N TYR A 73 -11.27 -18.06 -11.36
CA TYR A 73 -10.45 -18.59 -10.27
C TYR A 73 -9.40 -19.60 -10.76
N GLY A 74 -9.78 -20.47 -11.71
CA GLY A 74 -8.85 -21.42 -12.32
C GLY A 74 -7.70 -20.75 -13.05
N LEU A 75 -7.99 -19.71 -13.85
CA LEU A 75 -6.97 -18.92 -14.54
C LEU A 75 -6.08 -18.15 -13.56
N LEU A 76 -6.67 -17.53 -12.53
CA LEU A 76 -5.90 -16.85 -11.49
C LEU A 76 -4.93 -17.81 -10.78
N LEU A 77 -5.38 -19.00 -10.42
CA LEU A 77 -4.53 -20.02 -9.81
C LEU A 77 -3.44 -20.49 -10.78
N TYR A 78 -3.81 -20.80 -12.01
CA TYR A 78 -2.87 -21.23 -13.06
C TYR A 78 -1.76 -20.19 -13.28
N TRP A 79 -2.12 -18.93 -13.47
CA TRP A 79 -1.14 -17.86 -13.67
C TRP A 79 -0.32 -17.57 -12.41
N SER A 80 -0.90 -17.70 -11.22
CA SER A 80 -0.17 -17.57 -9.96
C SER A 80 0.91 -18.65 -9.84
N VAL A 81 0.56 -19.91 -10.11
CA VAL A 81 1.54 -21.02 -10.12
C VAL A 81 2.60 -20.80 -11.20
N ARG A 82 2.21 -20.34 -12.39
CA ARG A 82 3.12 -20.13 -13.53
C ARG A 82 4.10 -18.97 -13.32
N PHE A 83 3.63 -17.83 -12.82
CA PHE A 83 4.44 -16.61 -12.69
C PHE A 83 5.21 -16.54 -11.37
N PHE A 84 4.77 -17.25 -10.33
CA PHE A 84 5.44 -17.30 -9.03
C PHE A 84 6.10 -18.65 -8.73
N SER A 85 6.20 -19.55 -9.71
CA SER A 85 6.81 -20.89 -9.61
C SER A 85 6.50 -21.54 -8.28
N LEU A 86 5.21 -21.66 -7.95
CA LEU A 86 4.77 -22.19 -6.67
C LEU A 86 4.99 -23.70 -6.65
N GLU A 87 5.96 -24.14 -5.87
CA GLU A 87 6.31 -25.55 -5.72
C GLU A 87 6.14 -25.96 -4.25
N ILE A 88 5.47 -27.09 -4.02
CA ILE A 88 5.31 -27.64 -2.67
C ILE A 88 6.46 -28.62 -2.44
N ASN A 89 7.39 -28.23 -1.58
CA ASN A 89 8.45 -29.10 -1.13
C ASN A 89 7.91 -30.00 0.01
N TRP A 90 7.38 -31.17 -0.36
CA TRP A 90 6.73 -32.10 0.58
C TRP A 90 7.67 -32.62 1.66
N GLU A 91 8.97 -32.76 1.37
CA GLU A 91 9.97 -33.22 2.35
C GLU A 91 10.20 -32.18 3.45
N LYS A 92 10.28 -30.90 3.08
CA LYS A 92 10.48 -29.79 4.02
C LYS A 92 9.18 -29.21 4.58
N LYS A 93 8.03 -29.61 4.02
CA LYS A 93 6.71 -28.98 4.26
C LYS A 93 6.74 -27.46 4.03
N LEU A 94 7.53 -27.02 3.05
CA LEU A 94 7.67 -25.60 2.70
C LEU A 94 7.05 -25.35 1.32
N LEU A 95 6.44 -24.18 1.17
CA LEU A 95 6.00 -23.66 -0.12
C LEU A 95 7.12 -22.78 -0.67
N ASP A 96 7.82 -23.28 -1.69
CA ASP A 96 8.83 -22.52 -2.40
C ASP A 96 8.14 -21.65 -3.47
N SER A 97 8.54 -20.38 -3.54
CA SER A 97 8.01 -19.44 -4.53
C SER A 97 9.14 -18.59 -5.08
N LYS A 98 9.17 -18.43 -6.40
CA LYS A 98 10.14 -17.59 -7.10
C LYS A 98 9.45 -16.86 -8.24
N VAL A 99 9.76 -15.58 -8.39
CA VAL A 99 9.31 -14.80 -9.55
C VAL A 99 9.91 -15.42 -10.81
N ALA A 100 9.04 -15.94 -11.68
CA ALA A 100 9.39 -16.75 -12.86
C ALA A 100 9.47 -15.93 -14.15
N PHE A 101 9.50 -14.60 -14.03
CA PHE A 101 9.61 -13.67 -15.15
C PHE A 101 10.70 -12.64 -14.88
N THR A 102 11.30 -12.17 -15.95
CA THR A 102 12.30 -11.10 -15.93
C THR A 102 11.63 -9.72 -15.90
N TYR A 103 12.39 -8.70 -15.50
CA TYR A 103 11.94 -7.31 -15.58
C TYR A 103 11.50 -6.92 -17.01
N HIS A 104 12.20 -7.44 -18.03
CA HIS A 104 11.87 -7.15 -19.42
C HIS A 104 10.56 -7.81 -19.86
N GLU A 105 10.32 -9.06 -19.50
CA GLU A 105 9.05 -9.74 -19.78
C GLU A 105 7.88 -9.07 -19.05
N PHE A 106 8.08 -8.64 -17.80
CA PHE A 106 7.06 -7.92 -17.03
C PHE A 106 6.67 -6.59 -17.68
N THR A 107 7.66 -5.75 -17.99
CA THR A 107 7.44 -4.45 -18.64
C THR A 107 6.82 -4.61 -20.02
N THR A 108 7.25 -5.60 -20.80
CA THR A 108 6.65 -5.92 -22.11
C THR A 108 5.20 -6.37 -21.96
N GLY A 109 4.89 -7.21 -20.97
CA GLY A 109 3.52 -7.63 -20.66
C GLY A 109 2.63 -6.45 -20.28
N LEU A 110 3.10 -5.56 -19.40
CA LEU A 110 2.38 -4.34 -19.03
C LEU A 110 2.07 -3.48 -20.25
N ARG A 111 3.07 -3.20 -21.09
CA ARG A 111 2.89 -2.41 -22.32
C ARG A 111 1.85 -3.05 -23.25
N THR A 112 1.91 -4.38 -23.40
CA THR A 112 1.00 -5.12 -24.29
C THR A 112 -0.45 -5.07 -23.81
N VAL A 113 -0.67 -5.09 -22.48
CA VAL A 113 -2.01 -5.26 -21.91
C VAL A 113 -2.66 -3.93 -21.52
N THR A 114 -1.88 -2.90 -21.17
CA THR A 114 -2.39 -1.65 -20.59
C THR A 114 -3.38 -0.93 -21.52
N LEU A 115 -3.01 -0.68 -22.79
CA LEU A 115 -3.89 0.02 -23.73
C LEU A 115 -5.09 -0.82 -24.19
N PRO A 116 -4.96 -2.14 -24.46
CA PRO A 116 -6.12 -2.99 -24.69
C PRO A 116 -7.12 -2.99 -23.52
N LEU A 117 -6.66 -2.95 -22.27
CA LEU A 117 -7.55 -2.81 -21.11
C LEU A 117 -8.28 -1.48 -21.11
N VAL A 118 -7.62 -0.38 -21.47
CA VAL A 118 -8.27 0.93 -21.67
C VAL A 118 -9.36 0.82 -22.75
N GLY A 119 -9.07 0.16 -23.86
CA GLY A 119 -10.03 -0.09 -24.94
C GLY A 119 -11.24 -0.92 -24.47
N LEU A 120 -11.00 -2.01 -23.74
CA LEU A 120 -12.06 -2.85 -23.18
C LEU A 120 -12.94 -2.07 -22.19
N ALA A 121 -12.32 -1.27 -21.32
CA ALA A 121 -13.04 -0.41 -20.37
C ALA A 121 -13.87 0.65 -21.10
N PHE A 122 -13.35 1.24 -22.17
CA PHE A 122 -14.09 2.18 -23.02
C PHE A 122 -15.30 1.52 -23.70
N LEU A 123 -15.14 0.30 -24.24
CA LEU A 123 -16.26 -0.45 -24.83
C LEU A 123 -17.35 -0.75 -23.80
N SER A 124 -16.96 -1.14 -22.59
CA SER A 124 -17.88 -1.36 -21.47
C SER A 124 -18.66 -0.08 -21.13
N LEU A 125 -17.95 1.06 -20.99
CA LEU A 125 -18.55 2.36 -20.72
C LEU A 125 -19.53 2.77 -21.82
N CYS A 126 -19.16 2.60 -23.10
CA CYS A 126 -20.05 2.85 -24.22
C CYS A 126 -21.31 1.99 -24.16
N GLY A 127 -21.18 0.71 -23.82
CA GLY A 127 -22.31 -0.20 -23.63
C GLY A 127 -23.29 0.30 -22.57
N GLU A 128 -22.80 0.73 -21.41
CA GLU A 128 -23.64 1.25 -20.32
C GLU A 128 -24.32 2.57 -20.69
N ILE A 129 -23.61 3.50 -21.35
CA ILE A 129 -24.17 4.77 -21.82
C ILE A 129 -25.29 4.51 -22.84
N LEU A 130 -25.10 3.59 -23.78
CA LEU A 130 -26.11 3.23 -24.78
C LEU A 130 -27.31 2.51 -24.15
N ALA A 131 -27.08 1.62 -23.19
CA ALA A 131 -28.15 0.96 -22.45
C ALA A 131 -28.96 1.96 -21.61
N ALA A 132 -28.31 2.96 -21.01
CA ALA A 132 -28.97 4.05 -20.30
C ALA A 132 -29.77 4.95 -21.26
N LEU A 133 -29.23 5.24 -22.45
CA LEU A 133 -29.94 5.99 -23.49
C LEU A 133 -31.22 5.26 -23.93
N TYR A 134 -31.12 3.95 -24.17
CA TYR A 134 -32.27 3.11 -24.50
C TYR A 134 -33.34 3.15 -23.40
N ARG A 135 -32.94 3.07 -22.12
CA ARG A 135 -33.89 3.20 -21.00
C ARG A 135 -34.59 4.56 -20.99
N CYS A 136 -33.89 5.64 -21.34
CA CYS A 136 -34.48 6.97 -21.44
C CYS A 136 -35.52 7.06 -22.58
N THR A 137 -35.29 6.38 -23.71
CA THR A 137 -36.25 6.41 -24.83
C THR A 137 -37.54 5.65 -24.54
N CYS A 138 -37.50 4.68 -23.62
CA CYS A 138 -38.66 3.90 -23.15
C CYS A 138 -39.56 4.63 -22.13
N VAL A 139 -39.16 5.80 -21.61
CA VAL A 139 -39.95 6.57 -20.64
C VAL A 139 -41.21 7.13 -21.30
N ARG A 140 -42.36 6.99 -20.63
CA ARG A 140 -43.65 7.51 -21.10
C ARG A 140 -43.84 8.99 -20.72
N GLY A 141 -44.38 9.78 -21.64
CA GLY A 141 -44.67 11.20 -21.45
C GLY A 141 -43.51 12.12 -21.86
N CYS A 142 -43.83 13.22 -22.55
CA CYS A 142 -42.83 14.14 -23.12
C CYS A 142 -41.94 14.78 -22.05
N PHE A 143 -42.54 15.29 -20.96
CA PHE A 143 -41.81 15.93 -19.87
C PHE A 143 -40.82 14.97 -19.19
N TRP A 144 -41.26 13.76 -18.83
CA TRP A 144 -40.42 12.77 -18.17
C TRP A 144 -39.32 12.24 -19.10
N LYS A 145 -39.60 12.12 -20.40
CA LYS A 145 -38.59 11.78 -21.40
C LYS A 145 -37.52 12.87 -21.52
N LEU A 146 -37.93 14.14 -21.58
CA LEU A 146 -37.01 15.28 -21.60
C LEU A 146 -36.13 15.31 -20.34
N TRP A 147 -36.73 15.12 -19.16
CA TRP A 147 -36.01 15.08 -17.89
C TRP A 147 -35.02 13.92 -17.81
N ALA A 148 -35.43 12.71 -18.20
CA ALA A 148 -34.57 11.54 -18.24
C ALA A 148 -33.40 11.74 -19.23
N THR A 149 -33.66 12.31 -20.41
CA THR A 149 -32.61 12.66 -21.37
C THR A 149 -31.63 13.68 -20.80
N LEU A 150 -32.11 14.72 -20.11
CA LEU A 150 -31.25 15.70 -19.46
C LEU A 150 -30.34 15.04 -18.41
N GLN A 151 -30.91 14.20 -17.54
CA GLN A 151 -30.13 13.45 -16.56
C GLN A 151 -29.09 12.55 -17.24
N TRP A 152 -29.48 11.82 -18.27
CA TRP A 152 -28.57 10.98 -19.04
C TRP A 152 -27.42 11.78 -19.64
N VAL A 153 -27.66 12.95 -20.23
CA VAL A 153 -26.58 13.80 -20.77
C VAL A 153 -25.60 14.19 -19.67
N VAL A 154 -26.09 14.70 -18.54
CA VAL A 154 -25.24 15.18 -17.43
C VAL A 154 -24.41 14.05 -16.85
N PHE A 155 -25.03 12.92 -16.49
CA PHE A 155 -24.32 11.79 -15.88
C PHE A 155 -23.39 11.10 -16.88
N SER A 156 -23.76 10.99 -18.16
CA SER A 156 -22.89 10.41 -19.18
C SER A 156 -21.66 11.29 -19.41
N ALA A 157 -21.83 12.60 -19.49
CA ALA A 157 -20.72 13.55 -19.61
C ALA A 157 -19.78 13.48 -18.39
N ALA A 158 -20.34 13.46 -17.17
CA ALA A 158 -19.57 13.31 -15.94
C ALA A 158 -18.80 11.97 -15.91
N THR A 159 -19.43 10.87 -16.32
CA THR A 159 -18.80 9.55 -16.34
C THR A 159 -17.68 9.46 -17.36
N VAL A 160 -17.88 10.03 -18.57
CA VAL A 160 -16.82 10.11 -19.59
C VAL A 160 -15.66 10.99 -19.12
N ALA A 161 -15.94 12.13 -18.49
CA ALA A 161 -14.90 12.99 -17.92
C ALA A 161 -14.10 12.26 -16.84
N MET A 162 -14.79 11.58 -15.92
CA MET A 162 -14.18 10.75 -14.86
C MET A 162 -13.32 9.62 -15.44
N PHE A 163 -13.85 8.91 -16.44
CA PHE A 163 -13.10 7.87 -17.14
C PHE A 163 -11.83 8.46 -17.78
N ALA A 164 -11.95 9.56 -18.52
CA ALA A 164 -10.82 10.21 -19.17
C ALA A 164 -9.72 10.61 -18.18
N VAL A 165 -10.06 11.33 -17.10
CA VAL A 165 -9.04 11.74 -16.11
C VAL A 165 -8.45 10.54 -15.37
N SER A 166 -9.18 9.44 -15.21
CA SER A 166 -8.66 8.21 -14.58
C SER A 166 -7.62 7.47 -15.42
N LEU A 167 -7.57 7.71 -16.74
CA LEU A 167 -6.58 7.06 -17.63
C LEU A 167 -5.15 7.44 -17.28
N VAL A 168 -4.91 8.68 -16.83
CA VAL A 168 -3.57 9.14 -16.44
C VAL A 168 -3.00 8.32 -15.27
N PRO A 169 -3.65 8.26 -14.09
CA PRO A 169 -3.14 7.47 -12.98
C PRO A 169 -3.14 5.96 -13.25
N PHE A 170 -4.07 5.45 -14.08
CA PHE A 170 -4.10 4.03 -14.46
C PHE A 170 -2.89 3.62 -15.30
N THR A 171 -2.53 4.45 -16.29
CA THR A 171 -1.42 4.15 -17.21
C THR A 171 -0.03 4.47 -16.64
N TYR A 172 0.08 5.09 -15.46
CA TYR A 172 1.40 5.37 -14.86
C TYR A 172 2.26 4.13 -14.57
N ILE A 173 1.65 2.94 -14.52
CA ILE A 173 2.39 1.69 -14.37
C ILE A 173 3.33 1.43 -15.56
N ASP A 174 3.00 1.96 -16.74
CA ASP A 174 3.80 1.90 -17.96
C ASP A 174 3.93 3.30 -18.58
N TYR A 175 5.12 3.91 -18.42
CA TYR A 175 5.38 5.28 -18.87
C TYR A 175 5.16 5.48 -20.38
N GLU A 176 5.39 4.44 -21.19
CA GLU A 176 5.19 4.53 -22.63
C GLU A 176 3.70 4.65 -22.97
N SER A 177 2.85 3.77 -22.42
CA SER A 177 1.39 3.86 -22.56
C SER A 177 0.84 5.19 -22.06
N ASN A 178 1.37 5.71 -20.95
CA ASN A 178 0.96 7.02 -20.41
C ASN A 178 1.30 8.18 -21.38
N GLY A 179 2.46 8.12 -22.02
CA GLY A 179 2.90 9.10 -23.02
C GLY A 179 2.07 9.06 -24.31
N GLN A 180 1.48 7.92 -24.64
CA GLN A 180 0.61 7.75 -25.82
C GLN A 180 -0.81 8.32 -25.62
N LEU A 181 -1.20 8.67 -24.39
CA LEU A 181 -2.50 9.30 -24.14
C LEU A 181 -2.59 10.67 -24.81
N TRP A 182 -3.80 11.02 -25.26
CA TRP A 182 -4.07 12.32 -25.87
C TRP A 182 -3.69 13.47 -24.90
N PRO A 183 -2.93 14.49 -25.32
CA PRO A 183 -2.53 15.60 -24.45
C PRO A 183 -3.68 16.38 -23.81
N GLY A 184 -4.89 16.30 -24.38
CA GLY A 184 -6.11 16.83 -23.75
C GLY A 184 -6.43 16.16 -22.42
N ILE A 185 -6.24 14.84 -22.32
CA ILE A 185 -6.49 14.05 -21.12
C ILE A 185 -5.54 14.45 -19.99
N HIS A 186 -4.25 14.63 -20.30
CA HIS A 186 -3.26 15.13 -19.35
C HIS A 186 -3.63 16.50 -18.80
N ARG A 187 -4.05 17.44 -19.67
CA ARG A 187 -4.51 18.77 -19.25
C ARG A 187 -5.75 18.71 -18.36
N MET A 188 -6.73 17.87 -18.70
CA MET A 188 -7.93 17.66 -17.89
C MET A 188 -7.58 17.10 -16.51
N PHE A 189 -6.69 16.09 -16.46
CA PHE A 189 -6.22 15.51 -15.20
C PHE A 189 -5.50 16.57 -14.34
N SER A 190 -4.55 17.33 -14.90
CA SER A 190 -3.84 18.38 -14.17
C SER A 190 -4.78 19.48 -13.63
N ALA A 191 -5.87 19.79 -14.33
CA ALA A 191 -6.85 20.75 -13.87
C ALA A 191 -7.64 20.25 -12.64
N VAL A 192 -7.86 18.94 -12.51
CA VAL A 192 -8.61 18.34 -11.40
C VAL A 192 -7.74 17.71 -10.31
N GLU A 193 -6.42 17.64 -10.52
CA GLU A 193 -5.47 16.98 -9.63
C GLU A 193 -5.54 17.51 -8.20
N ARG A 194 -5.69 18.82 -8.00
CA ARG A 194 -5.80 19.43 -6.67
C ARG A 194 -7.02 18.96 -5.87
N PHE A 195 -8.07 18.51 -6.56
CA PHE A 195 -9.28 18.00 -5.93
C PHE A 195 -9.21 16.50 -5.65
N GLN A 196 -8.14 15.82 -6.10
CA GLN A 196 -7.89 14.38 -5.85
C GLN A 196 -9.09 13.48 -6.23
N VAL A 197 -9.81 13.84 -7.29
CA VAL A 197 -11.00 13.11 -7.78
C VAL A 197 -10.62 11.75 -8.37
N VAL A 198 -9.41 11.63 -8.89
CA VAL A 198 -8.78 10.39 -9.35
C VAL A 198 -7.35 10.34 -8.86
N ASN A 199 -6.91 9.15 -8.42
CA ASN A 199 -5.61 8.97 -7.77
C ASN A 199 -4.91 7.72 -8.29
N SER A 200 -3.58 7.74 -8.28
CA SER A 200 -2.80 6.51 -8.46
C SER A 200 -2.93 5.64 -7.24
N TYR A 201 -3.20 4.36 -7.45
CA TYR A 201 -3.30 3.41 -6.34
C TYR A 201 -1.93 2.81 -6.02
N GLY A 202 -1.44 3.06 -4.81
CA GLY A 202 -0.21 2.49 -4.28
C GLY A 202 0.29 3.27 -3.06
N LEU A 203 0.57 2.58 -1.95
CA LEU A 203 1.12 3.21 -0.74
C LEU A 203 2.46 3.92 -1.02
N PHE A 204 3.23 3.39 -1.97
CA PHE A 204 4.46 3.98 -2.49
C PHE A 204 4.47 3.91 -4.01
N ARG A 205 4.51 5.07 -4.67
CA ARG A 205 4.63 5.18 -6.13
C ARG A 205 5.98 4.64 -6.63
N ARG A 206 6.99 4.62 -5.76
CA ARG A 206 8.30 3.97 -5.97
C ARG A 206 8.69 3.29 -4.66
N MET A 207 8.83 1.97 -4.69
CA MET A 207 9.38 1.25 -3.54
C MET A 207 10.86 1.62 -3.36
N THR A 208 11.23 2.00 -2.15
CA THR A 208 12.63 2.23 -1.78
C THR A 208 13.31 0.90 -1.44
N GLY A 209 14.64 0.86 -1.45
CA GLY A 209 15.40 -0.36 -1.14
C GLY A 209 15.90 -1.13 -2.36
N VAL A 210 15.69 -0.62 -3.58
CA VAL A 210 16.40 -1.09 -4.78
C VAL A 210 17.90 -0.82 -4.56
N GLY A 211 18.68 -1.89 -4.46
CA GLY A 211 20.09 -1.80 -4.09
C GLY A 211 20.36 -1.69 -2.59
N GLY A 212 19.41 -2.09 -1.73
CA GLY A 212 19.57 -2.20 -0.27
C GLY A 212 18.69 -1.25 0.52
N ARG A 213 18.14 -1.72 1.64
CA ARG A 213 17.27 -0.94 2.53
C ARG A 213 18.12 0.03 3.36
N PRO A 214 17.95 1.36 3.22
CA PRO A 214 18.67 2.31 4.05
C PRO A 214 18.14 2.27 5.48
N GLU A 215 19.04 2.27 6.46
CA GLU A 215 18.72 2.23 7.88
C GLU A 215 19.65 3.17 8.65
N VAL A 216 19.05 4.02 9.47
CA VAL A 216 19.79 4.83 10.44
C VAL A 216 20.03 3.99 11.69
N VAL A 217 21.30 3.87 12.07
CA VAL A 217 21.77 3.18 13.27
C VAL A 217 22.21 4.25 14.27
N LEU A 218 21.63 4.23 15.45
CA LEU A 218 21.95 5.16 16.52
C LEU A 218 23.04 4.56 17.40
N GLU A 219 24.04 5.36 17.74
CA GLU A 219 25.15 4.94 18.59
C GLU A 219 25.30 5.91 19.77
N GLY A 220 25.42 5.36 20.97
CA GLY A 220 25.74 6.12 22.18
C GLY A 220 27.19 5.90 22.62
N SER A 221 27.73 6.86 23.34
CA SER A 221 29.07 6.77 23.92
C SER A 221 29.17 7.59 25.21
N TYR A 222 30.04 7.15 26.13
CA TYR A 222 30.39 7.94 27.32
C TYR A 222 31.64 8.80 27.13
N ASP A 223 32.57 8.37 26.26
CA ASP A 223 33.90 8.94 26.07
C ASP A 223 34.10 9.61 24.68
N GLY A 224 33.16 9.40 23.75
CA GLY A 224 33.25 9.85 22.35
C GLY A 224 34.15 8.98 21.46
N GLN A 225 34.75 7.92 21.99
CA GLN A 225 35.67 7.03 21.28
C GLN A 225 35.08 5.63 21.12
N SER A 226 34.52 5.08 22.20
CA SER A 226 33.88 3.77 22.24
C SER A 226 32.39 3.94 22.00
N TRP A 227 31.90 3.41 20.88
CA TRP A 227 30.52 3.57 20.44
C TRP A 227 29.75 2.26 20.57
N THR A 228 28.56 2.31 21.15
CA THR A 228 27.66 1.16 21.29
C THR A 228 26.34 1.45 20.56
N GLU A 229 25.96 0.54 19.67
CA GLU A 229 24.70 0.63 18.93
C GLU A 229 23.49 0.50 19.86
N ILE A 230 22.49 1.36 19.64
CA ILE A 230 21.21 1.33 20.32
C ILE A 230 20.23 0.58 19.42
N GLU A 231 19.91 -0.64 19.83
CA GLU A 231 19.03 -1.53 19.07
C GLU A 231 17.54 -1.14 19.22
N PHE A 232 16.83 -1.16 18.10
CA PHE A 232 15.40 -0.93 18.03
C PHE A 232 14.66 -2.28 18.06
N MET A 233 13.42 -2.28 18.57
CA MET A 233 12.64 -3.52 18.69
C MET A 233 12.27 -4.18 17.36
N TYR A 234 12.02 -3.43 16.29
CA TYR A 234 11.32 -3.96 15.12
C TYR A 234 11.97 -3.70 13.77
N LYS A 235 12.74 -2.60 13.61
CA LYS A 235 13.53 -2.36 12.39
C LYS A 235 14.82 -3.21 12.36
N PRO A 236 15.42 -3.41 11.18
CA PRO A 236 16.75 -4.01 11.09
C PRO A 236 17.79 -3.24 11.90
N GLY A 237 18.66 -3.99 12.58
CA GLY A 237 19.76 -3.49 13.41
C GLY A 237 20.84 -4.56 13.44
N ASN A 238 20.86 -5.38 14.50
CA ASN A 238 21.74 -6.54 14.59
C ASN A 238 21.60 -7.50 13.39
N VAL A 239 22.71 -7.80 12.73
CA VAL A 239 22.77 -8.62 11.51
C VAL A 239 22.42 -10.09 11.73
N SER A 240 22.53 -10.59 12.96
CA SER A 240 22.24 -11.97 13.34
C SER A 240 20.79 -12.19 13.77
N VAL A 241 19.96 -11.15 13.81
CA VAL A 241 18.57 -11.23 14.27
C VAL A 241 17.61 -11.27 13.09
N ALA A 242 16.71 -12.26 13.11
CA ALA A 242 15.64 -12.37 12.12
C ALA A 242 14.67 -11.19 12.23
N PRO A 243 14.15 -10.63 11.12
CA PRO A 243 13.08 -9.65 11.19
C PRO A 243 11.87 -10.22 11.94
N PRO A 244 11.32 -9.49 12.92
CA PRO A 244 10.16 -9.94 13.68
C PRO A 244 8.88 -9.86 12.84
N VAL A 245 7.95 -10.77 13.12
CA VAL A 245 6.57 -10.66 12.65
C VAL A 245 5.81 -9.79 13.64
N VAL A 246 5.54 -8.54 13.25
CA VAL A 246 4.97 -7.53 14.16
C VAL A 246 3.49 -7.24 13.90
N ALA A 247 2.90 -7.78 12.84
CA ALA A 247 1.48 -7.62 12.58
C ALA A 247 0.65 -8.18 13.75
N PRO A 248 -0.40 -7.48 14.22
CA PRO A 248 -1.00 -6.26 13.67
C PRO A 248 -0.42 -4.95 14.22
N HIS A 249 0.60 -4.98 15.09
CA HIS A 249 1.23 -3.76 15.59
C HIS A 249 1.94 -2.99 14.47
N GLN A 250 1.88 -1.65 14.52
CA GLN A 250 2.58 -0.75 13.61
C GLN A 250 3.63 0.04 14.39
N PRO A 251 4.90 -0.39 14.40
CA PRO A 251 6.00 0.31 15.04
C PRO A 251 6.18 1.72 14.49
N ARG A 252 5.57 2.72 15.14
CA ARG A 252 5.53 4.10 14.60
C ARG A 252 6.91 4.74 14.53
N LEU A 253 7.74 4.53 15.55
CA LEU A 253 9.09 5.08 15.58
C LEU A 253 9.98 4.43 14.51
N ASP A 254 10.04 3.10 14.46
CA ASP A 254 10.80 2.34 13.46
C ASP A 254 10.39 2.68 12.02
N TRP A 255 9.10 2.93 11.81
CA TRP A 255 8.57 3.39 10.53
C TRP A 255 9.01 4.81 10.17
N GLN A 256 9.00 5.73 11.14
CA GLN A 256 9.53 7.09 10.96
C GLN A 256 11.04 7.08 10.70
N MET A 257 11.79 6.18 11.36
CA MET A 257 13.22 5.98 11.13
C MET A 257 13.52 5.55 9.69
N TRP A 258 12.70 4.66 9.13
CA TRP A 258 12.84 4.28 7.72
C TRP A 258 12.66 5.49 6.79
N PHE A 259 11.69 6.37 7.04
CA PHE A 259 11.54 7.60 6.27
C PHE A 259 12.71 8.57 6.45
N ALA A 260 13.19 8.73 7.69
CA ALA A 260 14.35 9.57 7.98
C ALA A 260 15.59 9.12 7.19
N ALA A 261 15.79 7.80 7.04
CA ALA A 261 16.89 7.22 6.29
C ALA A 261 16.87 7.50 4.77
N LEU A 262 15.74 7.96 4.22
CA LEU A 262 15.60 8.28 2.79
C LEU A 262 16.11 9.68 2.42
N GLY A 263 16.38 10.53 3.39
CA GLY A 263 16.78 11.92 3.18
C GLY A 263 17.92 12.36 4.10
N HIS A 264 18.18 13.66 4.11
CA HIS A 264 19.08 14.28 5.06
C HIS A 264 18.39 14.46 6.42
N HIS A 265 19.15 14.46 7.52
CA HIS A 265 18.57 14.57 8.87
C HIS A 265 17.75 15.85 9.08
N SER A 266 18.09 16.94 8.38
CA SER A 266 17.33 18.20 8.42
C SER A 266 15.90 18.07 7.88
N SER A 267 15.62 17.06 7.05
CA SER A 267 14.27 16.76 6.55
C SER A 267 13.39 16.07 7.60
N SER A 268 13.98 15.65 8.74
CA SER A 268 13.29 15.01 9.86
C SER A 268 13.57 15.74 11.18
N PRO A 269 13.03 16.97 11.39
CA PRO A 269 13.35 17.78 12.57
C PRO A 269 13.08 17.09 13.92
N TRP A 270 12.07 16.21 13.96
CA TRP A 270 11.74 15.41 15.14
C TRP A 270 12.93 14.55 15.63
N PHE A 271 13.84 14.16 14.73
CA PHE A 271 15.01 13.33 15.06
C PHE A 271 15.97 14.03 16.02
N ALA A 272 16.14 15.36 15.88
CA ALA A 272 16.98 16.13 16.80
C ALA A 272 16.38 16.15 18.22
N SER A 273 15.07 16.34 18.35
CA SER A 273 14.37 16.27 19.65
C SER A 273 14.44 14.87 20.24
N PHE A 274 14.30 13.84 19.41
CA PHE A 274 14.48 12.45 19.81
C PHE A 274 15.88 12.19 20.40
N VAL A 275 16.96 12.58 19.69
CA VAL A 275 18.34 12.47 20.19
C VAL A 275 18.54 13.25 21.49
N HIS A 276 18.04 14.48 21.56
CA HIS A 276 18.11 15.30 22.77
C HIS A 276 17.45 14.63 23.98
N ARG A 277 16.26 14.05 23.81
CA ARG A 277 15.55 13.35 24.90
C ARG A 277 16.25 12.05 25.33
N LEU A 278 16.96 11.38 24.42
CA LEU A 278 17.80 10.22 24.77
C LEU A 278 19.03 10.62 25.57
N LEU A 279 19.70 11.71 25.18
CA LEU A 279 20.81 12.28 25.95
C LEU A 279 20.38 12.71 27.36
N GLN A 280 19.12 13.17 27.52
CA GLN A 280 18.51 13.46 28.82
C GLN A 280 18.14 12.21 29.64
N GLY A 281 18.19 11.02 29.05
CA GLY A 281 17.77 9.77 29.70
C GLY A 281 16.27 9.68 29.97
N LYS A 282 15.42 10.29 29.13
CA LYS A 282 13.96 10.26 29.34
C LYS A 282 13.39 8.85 29.10
N GLU A 283 12.89 8.22 30.16
CA GLU A 283 12.35 6.85 30.13
C GLU A 283 11.26 6.67 29.06
N ASP A 284 10.32 7.61 28.94
CA ASP A 284 9.24 7.53 27.95
C ASP A 284 9.76 7.41 26.52
N VAL A 285 10.90 8.05 26.20
CA VAL A 285 11.53 8.01 24.88
C VAL A 285 12.36 6.74 24.70
N ILE A 286 13.06 6.30 25.75
CA ILE A 286 13.79 5.02 25.74
C ILE A 286 12.82 3.85 25.52
N ARG A 287 11.64 3.87 26.13
CA ARG A 287 10.60 2.83 25.95
C ARG A 287 10.03 2.77 24.54
N LEU A 288 10.16 3.82 23.73
CA LEU A 288 9.83 3.76 22.30
C LEU A 288 10.83 2.90 21.52
N LEU A 289 12.10 2.88 21.94
CA LEU A 289 13.17 2.09 21.33
C LEU A 289 13.15 0.65 21.81
N GLN A 290 13.02 0.48 23.13
CA GLN A 290 13.21 -0.79 23.80
C GLN A 290 12.38 -0.85 25.09
N LEU A 291 11.45 -1.80 25.15
CA LEU A 291 10.66 -2.08 26.36
C LEU A 291 11.42 -2.92 27.39
N ASP A 292 12.37 -3.74 26.93
CA ASP A 292 13.22 -4.56 27.80
C ASP A 292 14.49 -3.80 28.16
N GLU A 293 14.51 -3.19 29.35
CA GLU A 293 15.63 -2.38 29.85
C GLU A 293 16.99 -3.10 29.82
N SER A 294 17.00 -4.44 29.91
CA SER A 294 18.24 -5.23 29.84
C SER A 294 18.91 -5.17 28.47
N ARG A 295 18.15 -4.88 27.42
CA ARG A 295 18.63 -4.75 26.04
C ARG A 295 19.02 -3.31 25.68
N TYR A 296 18.72 -2.34 26.53
CA TYR A 296 19.13 -0.95 26.33
C TYR A 296 20.50 -0.71 26.98
N PRO A 297 21.59 -0.47 26.22
CA PRO A 297 22.95 -0.43 26.77
C PRO A 297 23.20 0.70 27.78
N PHE A 298 22.35 1.73 27.77
CA PHE A 298 22.49 2.95 28.57
C PHE A 298 21.39 3.04 29.65
N SER A 299 20.89 1.91 30.13
CA SER A 299 19.83 1.86 31.16
C SER A 299 20.30 2.35 32.53
N ALA A 300 21.55 2.08 32.90
CA ALA A 300 22.11 2.54 34.18
C ALA A 300 22.42 4.04 34.20
N ARG A 301 22.85 4.61 33.07
CA ARG A 301 23.19 6.03 32.92
C ARG A 301 23.00 6.44 31.45
N PRO A 302 22.38 7.60 31.15
CA PRO A 302 22.27 8.06 29.78
C PRO A 302 23.65 8.30 29.14
N PRO A 303 23.78 8.12 27.81
CA PRO A 303 25.02 8.36 27.10
C PRO A 303 25.41 9.84 27.15
N THR A 304 26.71 10.13 27.18
CA THR A 304 27.23 11.51 27.11
C THR A 304 27.14 12.07 25.69
N TYR A 305 27.37 11.19 24.71
CA TYR A 305 27.38 11.51 23.30
C TYR A 305 26.46 10.56 22.54
N ILE A 306 25.76 11.10 21.54
CA ILE A 306 25.01 10.31 20.58
C ILE A 306 25.41 10.76 19.18
N ARG A 307 25.53 9.79 18.27
CA ARG A 307 25.65 10.03 16.82
C ARG A 307 24.76 9.05 16.07
N ALA A 308 24.55 9.29 14.78
CA ALA A 308 23.80 8.36 13.94
C ALA A 308 24.49 8.11 12.61
N GLN A 309 24.53 6.84 12.21
CA GLN A 309 25.19 6.36 11.01
C GLN A 309 24.16 5.81 10.02
N LEU A 310 24.36 6.02 8.72
CA LEU A 310 23.53 5.47 7.67
C LEU A 310 24.16 4.20 7.10
N TYR A 311 23.40 3.11 7.12
CA TYR A 311 23.78 1.84 6.51
C TYR A 311 22.80 1.44 5.42
N LYS A 312 23.23 0.58 4.51
CA LYS A 312 22.34 -0.21 3.65
C LYS A 312 22.32 -1.65 4.12
N TYR A 313 21.13 -2.23 4.20
CA TYR A 313 20.89 -3.61 4.60
C TYR A 313 20.35 -4.43 3.44
N TRP A 314 20.79 -5.69 3.35
CA TRP A 314 20.25 -6.70 2.47
C TRP A 314 20.08 -8.00 3.24
N PHE A 315 19.15 -8.85 2.83
CA PHE A 315 19.14 -10.22 3.30
C PHE A 315 20.46 -10.91 2.93
N ALA A 316 21.03 -11.63 3.87
CA ALA A 316 22.18 -12.48 3.57
C ALA A 316 21.73 -13.57 2.59
N SER A 317 22.54 -13.82 1.56
CA SER A 317 22.31 -14.97 0.68
C SER A 317 22.78 -16.22 1.42
N GLY A 318 21.96 -17.28 1.47
CA GLY A 318 22.26 -18.52 2.19
C GLY A 318 23.51 -19.29 1.72
N ALA A 319 24.32 -18.73 0.82
CA ALA A 319 25.54 -19.33 0.28
C ALA A 319 26.82 -19.00 1.09
N GLU A 320 26.80 -18.03 2.00
CA GLU A 320 27.97 -17.70 2.84
C GLU A 320 28.01 -18.60 4.10
N SER A 321 28.25 -19.89 3.85
CA SER A 321 28.57 -20.91 4.85
C SER A 321 29.92 -20.58 5.51
N SER A 322 29.88 -19.80 6.58
CA SER A 322 30.95 -19.73 7.57
C SER A 322 30.44 -20.30 8.90
N ARG A 323 31.35 -20.86 9.70
CA ARG A 323 31.11 -21.74 10.87
C ARG A 323 30.36 -21.05 12.04
N GLY A 324 29.08 -20.74 11.86
CA GLY A 324 28.18 -20.14 12.85
C GLY A 324 26.73 -20.06 12.34
N PRO A 325 25.76 -19.62 13.17
CA PRO A 325 24.44 -19.30 12.67
C PRO A 325 24.56 -18.23 11.57
N ALA A 326 24.06 -18.54 10.37
CA ALA A 326 24.14 -17.62 9.25
C ALA A 326 23.47 -16.29 9.62
N PRO A 327 24.10 -15.14 9.36
CA PRO A 327 23.48 -13.85 9.62
C PRO A 327 22.21 -13.72 8.78
N TRP A 328 21.19 -13.04 9.32
CA TRP A 328 19.97 -12.73 8.57
C TRP A 328 20.19 -11.57 7.61
N TRP A 329 21.14 -10.69 7.94
CA TRP A 329 21.43 -9.49 7.17
C TRP A 329 22.91 -9.37 6.84
N ARG A 330 23.19 -8.75 5.70
CA ARG A 330 24.47 -8.08 5.46
C ARG A 330 24.22 -6.57 5.44
N ARG A 331 25.15 -5.81 5.99
CA ARG A 331 25.06 -4.34 5.97
C ARG A 331 26.35 -3.69 5.48
N GLN A 332 26.23 -2.51 4.92
CA GLN A 332 27.35 -1.68 4.47
C GLN A 332 27.15 -0.26 5.00
N HIS A 333 28.17 0.29 5.65
CA HIS A 333 28.18 1.71 6.04
C HIS A 333 28.19 2.59 4.79
N VAL A 334 27.36 3.62 4.78
CA VAL A 334 27.26 4.56 3.66
C VAL A 334 27.92 5.88 4.03
N GLN A 335 27.45 6.50 5.11
CA GLN A 335 27.89 7.82 5.56
C GLN A 335 27.39 8.09 6.98
N GLU A 336 27.88 9.18 7.58
CA GLU A 336 27.25 9.76 8.76
C GLU A 336 25.86 10.31 8.42
N PHE A 337 24.86 10.01 9.25
CA PHE A 337 23.50 10.54 9.11
C PHE A 337 23.30 11.79 9.97
N PHE A 338 23.74 11.72 11.24
CA PHE A 338 23.62 12.79 12.22
C PHE A 338 24.94 12.91 13.00
N PRO A 339 25.45 14.15 13.18
CA PRO A 339 26.75 14.35 13.81
C PRO A 339 26.75 13.90 15.27
N THR A 340 27.97 13.75 15.81
CA THR A 340 28.15 13.53 17.24
C THR A 340 27.74 14.77 18.03
N VAL A 341 26.81 14.61 18.96
CA VAL A 341 26.31 15.69 19.82
C VAL A 341 26.23 15.25 21.28
N SER A 342 26.24 16.22 22.19
CA SER A 342 26.03 16.05 23.63
C SER A 342 25.00 17.06 24.15
N LEU A 343 24.60 16.95 25.43
CA LEU A 343 23.74 17.97 26.04
C LEU A 343 24.46 19.31 26.11
N GLY A 344 23.78 20.36 25.66
CA GLY A 344 24.34 21.71 25.57
C GLY A 344 25.21 21.95 24.32
N ASP A 345 25.26 21.00 23.38
CA ASP A 345 25.92 21.19 22.09
C ASP A 345 25.22 22.31 21.28
N PRO A 346 25.93 23.39 20.88
CA PRO A 346 25.31 24.51 20.17
C PRO A 346 24.61 24.13 18.86
N ALA A 347 25.10 23.12 18.14
CA ALA A 347 24.49 22.68 16.88
C ALA A 347 23.17 21.96 17.14
N LEU A 348 23.10 21.11 18.17
CA LEU A 348 21.86 20.46 18.58
C LEU A 348 20.84 21.49 19.08
N GLU A 349 21.26 22.43 19.93
CA GLU A 349 20.41 23.48 20.48
C GLU A 349 19.81 24.36 19.36
N THR A 350 20.64 24.74 18.37
CA THR A 350 20.20 25.51 17.21
C THR A 350 19.12 24.76 16.40
N LEU A 351 19.30 23.46 16.17
CA LEU A 351 18.32 22.64 15.44
C LEU A 351 16.98 22.55 16.19
N LEU A 352 17.02 22.43 17.52
CA LEU A 352 15.83 22.38 18.36
C LEU A 352 15.08 23.71 18.36
N GLU A 353 15.79 24.83 18.48
CA GLU A 353 15.20 26.17 18.52
C GLU A 353 14.58 26.56 17.18
N GLN A 354 15.26 26.27 16.06
CA GLN A 354 14.75 26.55 14.71
C GLN A 354 13.37 25.93 14.44
N HIS A 355 13.08 24.78 15.06
CA HIS A 355 11.83 24.05 14.86
C HIS A 355 10.87 24.10 16.07
N GLY A 356 11.23 24.80 17.15
CA GLY A 356 10.42 24.90 18.37
C GLY A 356 10.23 23.56 19.10
N LEU A 357 11.27 22.73 19.16
CA LEU A 357 11.21 21.33 19.64
C LEU A 357 11.89 21.09 21.01
N LYS A 358 12.17 22.17 21.77
CA LYS A 358 12.78 22.11 23.10
C LYS A 358 11.88 21.47 24.16
#